data_AF-A0A7X7LF66-F1
#
_entry.id   AF-A0A7X7LF66-F1
#
_cell.length_a   1.000
_cell.length_b   1.000
_cell.length_c   1.000
_cell.angle_alpha   90.00
_cell.angle_beta   90.00
_cell.angle_gamma   90.00
#
_symmetry.space_group_name_H-M   'P 1'
#
loop_
_entity.id
_entity.type
_entity.pdbx_description
1 polymer ?
#
loop_
_entity_poly.entity_id
_entity_poly.type
_entity_poly.pdbx_seq_one_letter_code
_entity_poly.pdbx_strand_id
1 'polypeptide(L)' 'VGMKVYCKTELTQINGRELIFSVMASDEQGEIGRGIHHRFIVNRDKFMQKLSGK' A
#
# COMPACT_ATOMS: atom_id res chain seq x y z
N VAL A 1 -3.46 -16.81 16.28
CA VAL A 1 -4.57 -15.90 15.93
C VAL A 1 -5.09 -15.31 17.22
N GLY A 2 -5.25 -13.99 17.33
CA GLY A 2 -5.75 -13.33 18.54
C GLY A 2 -5.03 -12.03 18.97
N MET A 3 -3.91 -11.69 18.33
CA MET A 3 -3.14 -10.48 18.61
C MET A 3 -3.62 -9.31 17.73
N LYS A 4 -3.55 -8.09 18.26
CA LYS A 4 -3.94 -6.90 17.51
C LYS A 4 -2.74 -6.40 16.71
N VAL A 5 -2.88 -6.44 15.39
CA VAL A 5 -1.85 -5.94 14.48
C VAL A 5 -2.05 -4.45 14.21
N TYR A 6 -0.97 -3.68 14.38
CA TYR A 6 -0.84 -2.29 14.01
C TYR A 6 -0.02 -2.19 12.74
N CYS A 7 -0.58 -1.56 11.71
CA CYS A 7 0.13 -1.24 10.48
C CYS A 7 0.33 0.27 10.40
N LYS A 8 1.59 0.69 10.25
CA LYS A 8 1.98 2.08 10.02
C LYS A 8 2.57 2.19 8.62
N THR A 9 2.23 3.29 7.94
CA THR A 9 2.71 3.57 6.60
C THR A 9 3.18 5.01 6.50
N GLU A 10 4.32 5.23 5.86
CA GLU A 10 4.89 6.55 5.60
C GLU A 10 5.11 6.71 4.09
N LEU A 11 4.68 7.84 3.52
CA LEU A 11 4.96 8.19 2.14
C LEU A 11 6.41 8.67 2.02
N THR A 12 7.26 7.88 1.39
CA THR A 12 8.70 8.16 1.30
C THR A 12 9.11 8.81 -0.01
N GLN A 13 8.33 8.64 -1.08
CA GLN A 13 8.64 9.24 -2.38
C GLN A 13 7.39 9.47 -3.23
N ILE A 14 7.41 10.54 -4.01
CA ILE A 14 6.43 10.86 -5.05
C ILE A 14 7.15 11.00 -6.39
N ASN A 15 6.73 10.23 -7.39
CA ASN A 15 7.22 10.30 -8.76
C ASN A 15 6.05 10.42 -9.75
N GLY A 16 5.61 11.64 -10.02
CA GLY A 16 4.44 11.92 -10.83
C GLY A 16 3.18 11.29 -10.22
N ARG A 17 2.69 10.20 -10.82
CA ARG A 17 1.51 9.45 -10.32
C ARG A 17 1.88 8.22 -9.48
N GLU A 18 3.15 7.89 -9.36
CA GLU A 18 3.66 6.83 -8.50
C GLU A 18 3.95 7.38 -7.10
N LEU A 19 3.47 6.69 -6.08
CA LEU A 19 3.68 6.96 -4.67
C LEU A 19 4.34 5.74 -4.03
N ILE A 20 5.48 5.92 -3.37
CA ILE A 20 6.21 4.85 -2.68
C ILE A 20 5.99 5.01 -1.18
N PHE A 21 5.48 3.97 -0.53
CA PHE A 21 5.26 3.95 0.91
C PHE A 21 6.18 2.94 1.59
N SER A 22 6.81 3.34 2.69
CA SER A 22 7.38 2.39 3.65
C SER A 22 6.27 1.92 4.57
N VAL A 23 6.15 0.60 4.77
CA VAL A 23 5.11 -0.03 5.58
C VAL A 23 5.79 -0.85 6.66
N MET A 24 5.30 -0.74 7.90
CA MET A 24 5.72 -1.57 9.02
C MET A 24 4.48 -2.08 9.76
N ALA A 25 4.44 -3.38 10.01
CA ALA A 25 3.44 -4.05 10.80
C ALA A 25 4.07 -4.50 12.13
N SER A 26 3.31 -4.34 13.21
CA SER A 26 3.70 -4.76 14.56
C SER A 26 2.51 -5.30 15.32
N ASP A 27 2.75 -6.14 16.31
CA ASP A 27 1.77 -6.56 17.32
C ASP A 27 2.31 -6.25 18.73
N GLU A 28 1.66 -6.80 19.76
CA GLU A 28 2.10 -6.60 21.15
C GLU A 28 3.50 -7.16 21.46
N GLN A 29 4.06 -8.02 20.58
CA GLN A 29 5.39 -8.62 20.72
C GLN A 29 6.46 -7.91 19.88
N GLY A 30 6.08 -6.93 19.05
CA GLY A 30 7.03 -6.08 18.31
C GLY A 30 6.77 -6.06 16.80
N GLU A 31 7.81 -5.73 16.03
CA GLU A 31 7.73 -5.70 14.56
C GLU A 31 7.57 -7.13 14.02
N ILE A 32 6.52 -7.34 13.23
CA ILE A 32 6.22 -8.63 12.59
C ILE A 32 6.48 -8.58 11.07
N GLY A 33 6.71 -7.40 10.51
CA GLY A 33 7.09 -7.27 9.12
C GLY A 33 7.22 -5.84 8.66
N ARG A 34 7.96 -5.67 7.57
CA ARG A 34 8.10 -4.40 6.87
C ARG A 34 8.15 -4.62 5.36
N GLY A 35 7.85 -3.58 4.60
CA GLY A 35 7.90 -3.64 3.15
C GLY A 35 7.77 -2.28 2.50
N ILE A 36 7.98 -2.25 1.19
CA ILE A 36 7.74 -1.08 0.35
C ILE A 36 6.48 -1.33 -0.48
N HIS A 37 5.56 -0.39 -0.49
CA HIS A 37 4.31 -0.45 -1.24
C HIS A 37 4.30 0.64 -2.31
N HIS A 38 4.27 0.20 -3.58
CA HIS A 38 4.14 1.08 -4.74
C HIS A 38 2.66 1.26 -5.09
N ARG A 39 2.22 2.51 -5.14
CA ARG A 39 0.83 2.90 -5.44
C ARG A 39 0.82 3.82 -6.64
N PHE A 40 -0.04 3.53 -7.62
CA PHE A 40 -0.24 4.40 -8.78
C PHE A 40 -1.61 5.06 -8.72
N ILE A 41 -1.65 6.39 -8.85
CA ILE A 41 -2.89 7.13 -9.02
C ILE A 41 -3.41 6.89 -10.45
N VAL A 42 -4.64 6.39 -10.55
CA VAL A 42 -5.30 6.07 -11.82
C VAL A 42 -6.68 6.71 -11.90
N ASN A 43 -7.10 7.06 -13.12
CA ASN A 43 -8.50 7.43 -13.36
C ASN A 43 -9.36 6.16 -13.32
N ARG A 44 -10.32 6.12 -12.39
CA ARG A 44 -11.16 4.94 -12.13
C ARG A 44 -11.91 4.46 -13.38
N ASP A 45 -12.63 5.34 -14.07
CA ASP A 45 -13.49 4.96 -15.19
C ASP A 45 -12.67 4.43 -16.37
N LYS A 46 -11.59 5.13 -16.73
CA LYS A 46 -10.65 4.67 -17.77
C LYS A 46 -9.99 3.35 -17.41
N PHE A 47 -9.70 3.10 -16.13
CA PHE A 47 -9.12 1.84 -15.68
C PHE A 47 -10.12 0.69 -15.76
N MET A 48 -11.36 0.90 -15.29
CA MET A 48 -12.41 -0.12 -15.33
C MET A 48 -12.80 -0.50 -16.77
N GLN A 49 -12.89 0.47 -17.69
CA GLN A 49 -13.17 0.21 -19.11
C GLN A 49 -12.12 -0.70 -19.78
N LYS A 50 -10.85 -0.59 -19.38
CA LYS A 50 -9.78 -1.47 -19.87
C LYS A 50 -9.92 -2.92 -19.37
N LEU A 51 -10.55 -3.12 -18.20
CA LEU A 51 -10.77 -4.44 -17.62
C LEU A 51 -11.99 -5.15 -18.22
N SER A 52 -13.04 -4.40 -18.57
CA SER A 52 -14.26 -4.93 -19.19
C SER A 52 -14.09 -5.33 -20.67
N GLY A 53 -12.95 -5.00 -21.27
CA GLY A 53 -12.61 -5.40 -22.65
C GLY A 53 -11.95 -6.78 -22.76
N LYS A 54 -12.07 -7.63 -21.73
CA LYS A 54 -11.67 -9.05 -21.76
C LYS A 54 -12.89 -9.94 -21.63
#